data_AF-A0A7S4IL98-F1
#
_entry.id   AF-A0A7S4IL98-F1
#
_cell.length_a   1.000
_cell.length_b   1.000
_cell.length_c   1.000
_cell.angle_alpha   90.00
_cell.angle_beta   90.00
_cell.angle_gamma   90.00
#
_symmetry.space_group_name_H-M   'P 1'
#
loop_
_entity.id
_entity.type
_entity.pdbx_description
1 polymer ?
#
loop_
_entity_poly.entity_id
_entity_poly.type
_entity_poly.pdbx_seq_one_letter_code
_entity_poly.pdbx_strand_id
1 'polypeptide(L)'
;DEQFRVYICVPIHPEGDPTGVATQEMLRFQFRTFEMMYRRIGKAIERKGLHDAHPRDYLSVNCLTKRDGPSDVPDSLESPPSKSIAAKCRASLRFMIYVHSKFAVFDDEYIIAGSANINERSMNGNRDTELAMGAYQPEYTKENVGEGEEICGDVRTFR
;
A
#
# COMPACT_ATOMS: atom_id res chain seq x y z
N ASP A 1 12.81 8.05 -23.11
CA ASP A 1 12.44 7.96 -21.69
C ASP A 1 11.63 6.69 -21.49
N GLU A 2 11.86 5.96 -20.41
CA GLU A 2 11.12 4.74 -20.08
C GLU A 2 9.92 5.07 -19.20
N GLN A 3 8.79 4.38 -19.43
CA GLN A 3 7.61 4.51 -18.59
C GLN A 3 7.84 3.74 -17.29
N PHE A 4 7.65 4.39 -16.14
CA PHE A 4 7.79 3.76 -14.83
C PHE A 4 6.71 4.27 -13.87
N ARG A 5 6.06 3.36 -13.15
CA ARG A 5 5.00 3.68 -12.17
C ARG A 5 5.14 2.86 -10.90
N VAL A 6 4.79 3.48 -9.77
CA VAL A 6 4.78 2.87 -8.46
C VAL A 6 3.39 2.99 -7.85
N TYR A 7 2.86 1.87 -7.37
CA TYR A 7 1.60 1.80 -6.62
C TYR A 7 1.89 1.35 -5.19
N ILE A 8 1.46 2.14 -4.22
CA ILE A 8 1.58 1.83 -2.79
C ILE A 8 0.18 1.65 -2.23
N CYS A 9 -0.09 0.53 -1.56
CA CYS A 9 -1.31 0.30 -0.80
C CYS A 9 -0.96 0.20 0.69
N VAL A 10 -1.53 1.09 1.50
CA VAL A 10 -1.32 1.16 2.96
C VAL A 10 -2.68 1.18 3.68
N PRO A 11 -2.77 0.80 4.96
CA PRO A 11 -4.00 1.02 5.71
C PRO A 11 -4.28 2.53 5.85
N ILE A 12 -5.55 2.93 6.02
CA ILE A 12 -5.91 4.35 6.25
C ILE A 12 -5.15 4.93 7.44
N HIS A 13 -5.04 4.13 8.49
CA HIS A 13 -4.16 4.38 9.63
C HIS A 13 -3.67 3.03 10.16
N PRO A 14 -2.52 2.99 10.86
CA PRO A 14 -2.09 1.80 11.60
C PRO A 14 -3.14 1.35 12.62
N GLU A 15 -3.16 0.07 12.95
CA GLU A 15 -4.05 -0.49 13.96
C GLU A 15 -3.96 0.29 15.30
N GLY A 16 -5.11 0.50 15.92
CA GLY A 16 -5.25 1.24 17.17
C GLY A 16 -6.16 2.46 17.05
N ASP A 17 -6.23 3.25 18.13
CA ASP A 17 -6.96 4.52 18.14
C ASP A 17 -6.28 5.50 17.17
N PRO A 18 -6.97 5.95 16.10
CA PRO A 18 -6.39 6.90 15.15
C PRO A 18 -6.05 8.25 15.80
N THR A 19 -6.65 8.59 16.94
CA THR A 19 -6.37 9.82 17.68
C THR A 19 -5.28 9.64 18.74
N GLY A 20 -4.83 8.40 18.98
CA GLY A 20 -3.77 8.09 19.94
C GLY A 20 -2.40 8.59 19.50
N VAL A 21 -1.55 8.93 20.48
CA VAL A 21 -0.20 9.50 20.26
C VAL A 21 0.66 8.60 19.37
N ALA A 22 0.70 7.30 19.62
CA ALA A 22 1.50 6.37 18.83
C ALA A 22 1.06 6.32 17.35
N THR A 23 -0.25 6.28 17.11
CA THR A 23 -0.82 6.27 15.75
C THR A 23 -0.55 7.57 15.02
N GLN A 24 -0.69 8.71 15.71
CA GLN A 24 -0.41 10.02 15.15
C GLN A 24 1.08 10.19 14.80
N GLU A 25 2.00 9.68 15.62
CA GLU A 25 3.43 9.69 15.31
C GLU A 25 3.77 8.82 14.09
N MET A 26 3.18 7.63 13.98
CA MET A 26 3.33 6.79 12.79
C MET A 26 2.81 7.49 11.52
N LEU A 27 1.63 8.12 11.60
CA LEU A 27 1.05 8.89 10.51
C LEU A 27 1.91 10.12 10.14
N ARG A 28 2.51 10.78 11.13
CA ARG A 28 3.44 11.90 10.91
C ARG A 28 4.64 11.45 10.09
N PHE A 29 5.29 10.33 10.46
CA PHE A 29 6.41 9.79 9.67
C PHE A 29 5.97 9.32 8.28
N GLN A 30 4.81 8.69 8.15
CA GLN A 30 4.24 8.30 6.86
C GLN A 30 4.06 9.54 5.95
N PHE A 31 3.43 10.60 6.45
CA PHE A 31 3.23 11.85 5.71
C PHE A 31 4.55 12.45 5.24
N ARG A 32 5.55 12.56 6.12
CA ARG A 32 6.87 13.13 5.78
C ARG A 32 7.60 12.31 4.72
N THR A 33 7.44 10.99 4.74
CA THR A 33 7.99 10.10 3.71
C THR A 33 7.32 10.36 2.36
N PHE A 34 5.98 10.40 2.31
CA PHE A 34 5.26 10.68 1.06
C PHE A 34 5.53 12.09 0.52
N GLU A 35 5.57 13.10 1.40
CA GLU A 35 5.95 14.47 1.05
C GLU A 35 7.34 14.52 0.40
N MET A 36 8.33 13.86 1.01
CA MET A 36 9.68 13.75 0.45
C MET A 36 9.67 13.08 -0.92
N MET A 37 8.97 11.95 -1.08
CA MET A 37 8.89 11.21 -2.34
C MET A 37 8.27 12.05 -3.46
N TYR A 38 7.09 12.64 -3.21
CA TYR A 38 6.40 13.50 -4.17
C TYR A 38 7.23 14.73 -4.53
N ARG A 39 7.95 15.33 -3.57
CA ARG A 39 8.86 16.45 -3.84
C ARG A 39 10.02 16.05 -4.74
N ARG A 40 10.57 14.84 -4.58
CA ARG A 40 11.64 14.33 -5.47
C ARG A 40 11.13 14.12 -6.89
N ILE A 41 9.94 13.54 -7.04
CA ILE A 41 9.29 13.33 -8.35
C ILE A 41 9.00 14.67 -9.02
N GLY A 42 8.38 15.62 -8.31
CA GLY A 42 8.09 16.96 -8.84
C GLY A 42 9.34 17.68 -9.36
N LYS A 43 10.45 17.64 -8.59
CA LYS A 43 11.74 18.19 -9.05
C LYS A 43 12.30 17.48 -10.29
N ALA A 44 12.06 16.18 -10.45
CA ALA A 44 12.51 15.44 -11.63
C ALA A 44 11.67 15.82 -12.87
N ILE A 45 10.36 15.96 -12.70
CA ILE A 45 9.42 16.44 -13.74
C ILE A 45 9.85 17.84 -14.23
N GLU A 46 10.10 18.77 -13.31
CA GLU A 46 10.56 20.13 -13.62
C GLU A 46 11.88 20.12 -14.42
N ARG A 47 12.88 19.35 -13.98
CA ARG A 47 14.18 19.25 -14.66
C ARG A 47 14.09 18.69 -16.08
N LYS A 48 13.12 17.83 -16.34
CA LYS A 48 12.88 17.22 -17.65
C LYS A 48 11.98 18.07 -18.54
N GLY A 49 11.41 19.17 -18.04
CA GLY A 49 10.49 20.03 -18.81
C GLY A 49 9.16 19.36 -19.13
N LEU A 50 8.71 18.40 -18.31
CA LEU A 50 7.47 17.66 -18.53
C LEU A 50 6.28 18.46 -17.97
N HIS A 51 5.88 19.52 -18.66
CA HIS A 51 4.91 20.50 -18.17
C HIS A 51 3.50 19.94 -17.88
N ASP A 52 3.09 18.88 -18.59
CA ASP A 52 1.78 18.26 -18.41
C ASP A 52 1.80 17.07 -17.43
N ALA A 53 2.98 16.70 -16.91
CA ALA A 53 3.11 15.54 -16.03
C ALA A 53 2.85 15.92 -14.56
N HIS A 54 2.09 15.08 -13.87
CA HIS A 54 1.84 15.22 -12.45
C HIS A 54 2.63 14.17 -11.65
N PRO A 55 3.12 14.45 -10.43
CA PRO A 55 3.83 13.45 -9.63
C PRO A 55 3.04 12.14 -9.38
N ARG A 56 1.70 12.21 -9.38
CA ARG A 56 0.81 11.03 -9.27
C ARG A 56 0.81 10.14 -10.51
N ASP A 57 1.30 10.61 -11.64
CA ASP A 57 1.50 9.76 -12.81
C ASP A 57 2.62 8.72 -12.55
N TYR A 58 3.55 9.02 -11.64
CA TYR A 58 4.66 8.13 -11.32
C TYR A 58 4.48 7.41 -9.97
N LEU A 59 3.77 8.03 -9.02
CA LEU A 59 3.53 7.47 -7.68
C LEU A 59 2.08 7.63 -7.24
N SER A 60 1.39 6.52 -7.06
CA SER A 60 0.02 6.48 -6.52
C SER A 60 0.01 5.80 -5.15
N VAL A 61 -0.50 6.50 -4.13
CA VAL A 61 -0.68 5.97 -2.78
C VAL A 61 -2.16 5.79 -2.52
N ASN A 62 -2.56 4.56 -2.17
CA ASN A 62 -3.93 4.13 -2.03
C ASN A 62 -4.14 3.42 -0.68
N CYS A 63 -5.41 3.30 -0.30
CA CYS A 63 -5.85 2.53 0.86
C CYS A 63 -7.15 1.81 0.52
N LEU A 64 -7.49 0.78 1.30
CA LEU A 64 -8.69 -0.02 1.06
C LEU A 64 -9.80 0.32 2.05
N THR A 65 -11.01 0.48 1.52
CA THR A 65 -12.22 0.67 2.32
C THR A 65 -13.34 -0.20 1.78
N LYS A 66 -14.18 -0.69 2.68
CA LYS A 66 -15.44 -1.35 2.33
C LYS A 66 -16.59 -0.50 2.83
N ARG A 67 -17.67 -0.49 2.06
CA ARG A 67 -18.97 -0.02 2.50
C ARG A 67 -20.00 -1.11 2.24
N ASP A 68 -20.70 -1.51 3.29
CA ASP A 68 -21.75 -2.51 3.22
C ASP A 68 -23.11 -1.86 2.92
N GLY A 69 -24.02 -2.66 2.35
CA GLY A 69 -25.41 -2.29 2.19
C GLY A 69 -26.19 -2.48 3.50
N PRO A 70 -27.33 -1.79 3.69
CA PRO A 70 -28.18 -2.00 4.86
C PRO A 70 -28.63 -3.46 5.05
N SER A 71 -28.79 -4.21 3.95
CA SER A 71 -29.15 -5.63 3.94
C SER A 71 -28.04 -6.55 4.45
N ASP A 72 -26.79 -6.09 4.49
CA ASP A 72 -25.64 -6.89 4.94
C ASP A 72 -25.45 -6.81 6.47
N VAL A 73 -26.23 -5.96 7.15
CA VAL A 73 -26.19 -5.82 8.61
C VAL A 73 -27.06 -6.91 9.24
N PRO A 74 -26.50 -7.82 10.05
CA PRO A 74 -27.30 -8.86 10.70
C PRO A 74 -28.29 -8.25 11.69
N ASP A 75 -29.54 -8.72 11.66
CA ASP A 75 -30.61 -8.25 12.57
C ASP A 75 -30.27 -8.51 14.05
N SER A 76 -29.48 -9.56 14.33
CA SER A 76 -29.05 -9.93 15.68
C SER A 76 -27.91 -9.07 16.23
N LEU A 77 -27.39 -8.10 15.46
CA LEU A 77 -26.18 -7.38 15.83
C LEU A 77 -26.49 -6.23 16.81
N GLU A 78 -25.96 -6.34 18.03
CA GLU A 78 -26.17 -5.38 19.11
C GLU A 78 -25.89 -3.93 18.69
N SER A 79 -26.64 -3.02 19.29
CA SER A 79 -26.46 -1.59 19.09
C SER A 79 -25.17 -1.13 19.78
N PRO A 80 -24.25 -0.47 19.07
CA PRO A 80 -23.02 0.01 19.67
C PRO A 80 -23.31 1.16 20.67
N PRO A 81 -22.43 1.39 21.65
CA PRO A 81 -22.57 2.51 22.57
C PRO A 81 -22.71 3.85 21.85
N SER A 82 -23.61 4.72 22.33
CA SER A 82 -23.84 6.03 21.73
C SER A 82 -22.53 6.84 21.63
N LYS A 83 -22.36 7.59 20.54
CA LYS A 83 -21.16 8.42 20.25
C LYS A 83 -19.83 7.66 20.06
N SER A 84 -19.81 6.32 20.18
CA SER A 84 -18.62 5.51 19.91
C SER A 84 -18.21 5.52 18.43
N ILE A 85 -16.96 5.12 18.14
CA ILE A 85 -16.52 4.86 16.76
C ILE A 85 -17.39 3.78 16.12
N ALA A 86 -17.72 2.72 16.85
CA ALA A 86 -18.60 1.66 16.38
C ALA A 86 -19.99 2.19 15.97
N ALA A 87 -20.55 3.17 16.69
CA ALA A 87 -21.80 3.82 16.28
C ALA A 87 -21.66 4.61 14.98
N LYS A 88 -20.54 5.34 14.78
CA LYS A 88 -20.26 6.03 13.52
C LYS A 88 -20.07 5.05 12.36
N CYS A 89 -19.38 3.94 12.59
CA CYS A 89 -19.20 2.87 11.61
C CYS A 89 -20.55 2.22 11.26
N ARG A 90 -21.40 1.90 12.25
CA ARG A 90 -22.74 1.36 12.02
C ARG A 90 -23.63 2.33 11.23
N ALA A 91 -23.55 3.63 11.52
CA ALA A 91 -24.37 4.63 10.83
C ALA A 91 -23.94 4.86 9.37
N SER A 92 -22.64 4.73 9.07
CA SER A 92 -22.10 4.96 7.72
C SER A 92 -21.90 3.68 6.90
N LEU A 93 -21.96 2.52 7.57
CA LEU A 93 -21.69 1.18 7.06
C LEU A 93 -20.34 1.07 6.35
N ARG A 94 -19.37 1.92 6.71
CA ARG A 94 -18.04 1.94 6.10
C ARG A 94 -16.96 1.71 7.14
N PHE A 95 -15.94 0.96 6.73
CA PHE A 95 -14.72 0.81 7.50
C PHE A 95 -13.54 0.48 6.59
N MET A 96 -12.32 0.64 7.08
CA MET A 96 -11.15 0.23 6.32
C MET A 96 -11.10 -1.29 6.18
N ILE A 97 -10.63 -1.76 5.03
CA ILE A 97 -10.06 -3.10 4.94
C ILE A 97 -8.61 -2.91 5.38
N TYR A 98 -8.24 -3.52 6.50
CA TYR A 98 -6.92 -3.29 7.08
C TYR A 98 -5.85 -4.00 6.25
N VAL A 99 -4.98 -3.21 5.62
CA VAL A 99 -3.84 -3.73 4.84
C VAL A 99 -2.74 -4.13 5.81
N HIS A 100 -2.72 -5.41 6.17
CA HIS A 100 -1.65 -5.99 6.99
C HIS A 100 -0.55 -6.65 6.14
N SER A 101 -0.66 -6.64 4.81
CA SER A 101 0.29 -7.24 3.89
C SER A 101 1.68 -6.58 3.97
N LYS A 102 2.73 -7.40 3.79
CA LYS A 102 4.10 -6.93 3.57
C LYS A 102 4.69 -7.68 2.38
N PHE A 103 4.35 -7.21 1.19
CA PHE A 103 4.93 -7.73 -0.05
C PHE A 103 5.11 -6.59 -1.06
N ALA A 104 5.96 -6.82 -2.05
CA ALA A 104 6.10 -5.99 -3.23
C ALA A 104 6.28 -6.86 -4.46
N VAL A 105 5.62 -6.50 -5.56
CA VAL A 105 5.81 -7.09 -6.89
C VAL A 105 6.56 -6.09 -7.75
N PHE A 106 7.54 -6.58 -8.49
CA PHE A 106 8.39 -5.80 -9.37
C PHE A 106 8.27 -6.39 -10.76
N ASP A 107 7.91 -5.53 -11.72
CA ASP A 107 7.94 -5.82 -13.15
C ASP A 107 7.17 -7.08 -13.58
N ASP A 108 6.22 -7.54 -12.76
CA ASP A 108 5.46 -8.80 -12.92
C ASP A 108 6.30 -10.09 -12.94
N GLU A 109 7.60 -10.00 -12.66
CA GLU A 109 8.54 -11.14 -12.67
C GLU A 109 9.06 -11.53 -11.29
N TYR A 110 9.14 -10.58 -10.35
CA TYR A 110 9.70 -10.80 -9.02
C TYR A 110 8.75 -10.36 -7.93
N ILE A 111 8.62 -11.18 -6.89
CA ILE A 111 7.88 -10.85 -5.68
C ILE A 111 8.77 -11.03 -4.46
N ILE A 112 8.69 -10.09 -3.52
CA ILE A 112 9.15 -10.28 -2.13
C ILE A 112 7.94 -10.29 -1.22
N ALA A 113 7.83 -11.27 -0.33
CA ALA A 113 6.76 -11.36 0.66
C ALA A 113 7.33 -11.81 2.01
N GLY A 114 6.81 -11.26 3.11
CA GLY A 114 7.31 -11.58 4.44
C GLY A 114 6.55 -10.90 5.57
N SER A 115 7.24 -10.74 6.71
CA SER A 115 6.72 -10.09 7.91
C SER A 115 7.15 -8.62 8.04
N ALA A 116 8.25 -8.23 7.39
CA ALA A 116 8.89 -6.92 7.54
C ALA A 116 8.04 -5.76 6.98
N ASN A 117 7.63 -4.83 7.84
CA ASN A 117 7.00 -3.59 7.41
C ASN A 117 8.03 -2.63 6.79
N ILE A 118 7.57 -1.66 5.97
CA ILE A 118 8.45 -0.59 5.47
C ILE A 118 8.60 0.49 6.55
N ASN A 119 9.38 0.18 7.60
CA ASN A 119 9.76 1.10 8.65
C ASN A 119 11.09 0.69 9.29
N GLU A 120 11.66 1.55 10.12
CA GLU A 120 12.95 1.27 10.75
C GLU A 120 12.91 0.05 11.70
N ARG A 121 11.77 -0.20 12.36
CA ARG A 121 11.62 -1.34 13.28
C ARG A 121 11.85 -2.67 12.58
N SER A 122 11.30 -2.85 11.38
CA SER A 122 11.46 -4.07 10.60
C SER A 122 12.73 -4.07 9.73
N MET A 123 13.17 -2.91 9.23
CA MET A 123 14.25 -2.83 8.23
C MET A 123 15.67 -2.63 8.82
N ASN A 124 15.81 -2.35 10.12
CA ASN A 124 17.13 -2.13 10.74
C ASN A 124 17.90 -3.43 10.98
N GLY A 125 17.21 -4.55 11.17
CA GLY A 125 17.81 -5.87 11.44
C GLY A 125 18.31 -6.09 12.87
N ASN A 126 18.35 -5.05 13.71
CA ASN A 126 18.70 -5.14 15.14
C ASN A 126 17.53 -4.78 16.09
N ARG A 127 16.33 -4.61 15.55
CA ARG A 127 15.10 -4.31 16.30
C ARG A 127 14.20 -5.54 16.32
N ASP A 128 13.22 -5.60 15.43
CA ASP A 128 12.34 -6.77 15.32
C ASP A 128 13.02 -7.84 14.45
N THR A 129 12.81 -9.11 14.80
CA THR A 129 13.24 -10.23 13.96
C THR A 129 12.19 -10.47 12.88
N GLU A 130 12.60 -10.39 11.62
CA GLU A 130 11.72 -10.50 10.47
C GLU A 130 12.21 -11.61 9.53
N LEU A 131 11.29 -12.18 8.75
CA LEU A 131 11.61 -13.10 7.66
C LEU A 131 10.90 -12.66 6.39
N ALA A 132 11.59 -12.77 5.25
CA ALA A 132 11.03 -12.55 3.94
C ALA A 132 11.60 -13.55 2.92
N MET A 133 10.80 -13.88 1.92
CA MET A 133 11.21 -14.67 0.76
C MET A 133 11.10 -13.81 -0.49
N GLY A 134 12.13 -13.86 -1.31
CA GLY A 134 12.11 -13.40 -2.70
C GLY A 134 11.88 -14.57 -3.63
N ALA A 135 11.03 -14.41 -4.64
CA ALA A 135 10.74 -15.44 -5.61
C ALA A 135 10.52 -14.84 -7.01
N TYR A 136 10.92 -15.61 -8.02
CA TYR A 136 10.66 -15.36 -9.43
C TYR A 136 10.62 -16.71 -10.16
N GLN A 137 10.09 -16.72 -11.39
CA GLN A 137 10.10 -17.90 -12.25
C GLN A 137 11.11 -17.66 -13.38
N PRO A 138 12.20 -18.45 -13.48
CA PRO A 138 13.27 -18.21 -14.46
C PRO A 138 12.78 -18.07 -15.90
N GLU A 139 11.76 -18.81 -16.30
CA GLU A 139 11.18 -18.80 -17.64
C GLU A 139 10.32 -17.56 -17.92
N TYR A 140 9.91 -16.83 -16.88
CA TYR A 140 9.01 -15.67 -16.95
C TYR A 140 9.70 -14.41 -16.45
N THR A 141 10.88 -14.12 -17.01
CA THR A 141 11.61 -12.86 -16.80
C THR A 141 11.64 -12.05 -18.08
N LYS A 142 11.86 -10.74 -17.98
CA LYS A 142 12.03 -9.84 -19.15
C LYS A 142 13.08 -10.35 -20.14
N GLU A 143 14.15 -10.95 -19.63
CA GLU A 143 15.24 -11.49 -20.45
C GLU A 143 14.81 -12.72 -21.27
N ASN A 144 13.87 -13.52 -20.76
CA ASN A 144 13.53 -14.83 -21.32
C ASN A 144 12.23 -14.85 -22.13
N VAL A 145 11.30 -13.91 -21.90
CA VAL A 145 10.03 -13.86 -22.67
C VAL A 145 10.17 -13.19 -24.05
N GLY A 146 11.30 -12.56 -24.36
CA GLY A 146 11.52 -11.87 -25.63
C GLY A 146 11.05 -10.41 -25.60
N GLU A 147 11.72 -9.56 -26.40
CA GLU A 147 11.50 -8.11 -26.37
C GLU A 147 10.09 -7.74 -26.86
N GLY A 148 9.32 -7.08 -26.00
CA GLY A 148 7.95 -6.66 -26.28
C GLY A 148 6.88 -7.72 -26.01
N GLU A 149 7.27 -8.93 -25.58
CA GLU A 149 6.32 -9.93 -25.10
C GLU A 149 5.93 -9.67 -23.65
N GLU A 150 4.73 -10.11 -23.29
CA GLU A 150 4.18 -9.92 -21.96
C GLU A 150 4.57 -11.10 -21.06
N ILE A 151 5.15 -10.82 -19.89
CA ILE A 151 5.46 -11.84 -18.89
C ILE A 151 4.15 -12.50 -18.45
N CYS A 152 4.03 -13.83 -18.48
CA CYS A 152 2.77 -14.54 -18.18
C CYS A 152 2.91 -15.57 -17.05
N GLY A 153 3.74 -15.28 -16.04
CA GLY A 153 3.96 -16.15 -14.88
C GLY A 153 2.91 -16.02 -13.76
N ASP A 154 3.11 -16.78 -12.70
CA ASP A 154 2.31 -16.77 -11.47
C ASP A 154 2.44 -15.44 -10.72
N VAL A 155 3.61 -14.80 -10.75
CA VAL A 155 3.83 -13.47 -10.14
C VAL A 155 2.88 -12.44 -10.76
N ARG A 156 2.78 -12.42 -12.09
CA ARG A 156 1.81 -11.57 -12.79
C ARG A 156 0.37 -11.96 -12.47
N THR A 157 0.05 -13.26 -12.49
CA THR A 157 -1.31 -13.74 -12.24
C THR A 157 -1.81 -13.35 -10.84
N PHE A 158 -0.90 -13.29 -9.87
CA PHE A 158 -1.19 -12.82 -8.52
C PHE A 158 -1.45 -11.31 -8.42
N ARG A 159 -0.87 -10.49 -9.32
CA ARG A 159 -0.89 -9.03 -9.29
C ARG A 159 -2.15 -8.43 -9.91
#